data_AF-A0A5R8P6E8-F1
#
_entry.id   AF-A0A5R8P6E8-F1
#
_cell.length_a   1.000
_cell.length_b   1.000
_cell.length_c   1.000
_cell.angle_alpha   90.00
_cell.angle_beta   90.00
_cell.angle_gamma   90.00
#
_symmetry.space_group_name_H-M   'P 1'
#
loop_
_entity.id
_entity.type
_entity.pdbx_description
1 polymer ?
#
loop_
_entity_poly.entity_id
_entity_poly.type
_entity_poly.pdbx_seq_one_letter_code
_entity_poly.pdbx_strand_id
1 'polypeptide(L)'
;MGLPWVRLDTQFASNPKILELLADNKHRAAFAWVCSLAYAGAHGTDGFIPTGALPFLHARKAEATALVEAGLWNTCQGGWEINSWLDFQQSNHETEDRKQRLSERGRKAAAARWEKQRIRAEPP
;
A
#
# COMPACT_ATOMS: atom_id res chain seq x y z
N MET A 1 -2.34 10.70 14.38
CA MET A 1 -0.99 10.45 14.95
C MET A 1 -0.50 9.07 14.57
N GLY A 2 0.81 8.87 14.36
CA GLY A 2 1.39 7.57 14.01
C GLY A 2 1.31 6.54 15.14
N LEU A 3 1.47 5.27 14.78
CA LEU A 3 1.51 4.15 15.72
C LEU A 3 2.91 4.06 16.38
N PRO A 4 2.98 3.82 17.70
CA PRO A 4 4.27 3.64 18.40
C PRO A 4 4.97 2.31 18.03
N TRP A 5 4.23 1.35 17.48
CA TRP A 5 4.71 0.06 16.99
C TRP A 5 3.80 -0.48 15.89
N VAL A 6 4.31 -1.43 15.10
CA VAL A 6 3.55 -2.20 14.10
C VAL A 6 3.66 -3.68 14.39
N ARG A 7 2.65 -4.47 14.01
CA ARG A 7 2.71 -5.92 14.15
C ARG A 7 3.57 -6.51 13.04
N LEU A 8 4.45 -7.43 13.39
CA LEU A 8 5.12 -8.31 12.44
C LEU A 8 4.64 -9.73 12.72
N ASP A 9 4.11 -10.39 11.70
CA ASP A 9 3.66 -11.77 11.82
C ASP A 9 4.86 -12.70 12.06
N THR A 10 4.73 -13.65 12.98
CA THR A 10 5.80 -14.60 13.32
C THR A 10 6.11 -15.58 12.18
N GLN A 11 5.18 -15.75 11.24
CA GLN A 11 5.38 -16.52 10.01
C GLN A 11 6.20 -15.78 8.97
N PHE A 12 6.64 -14.53 9.22
CA PHE A 12 7.42 -13.76 8.25
C PHE A 12 8.61 -14.53 7.67
N ALA A 13 9.37 -15.23 8.52
CA ALA A 13 10.55 -15.99 8.12
C ALA A 13 10.23 -17.20 7.21
N SER A 14 9.02 -17.74 7.29
CA SER A 14 8.56 -18.88 6.50
C SER A 14 7.50 -18.50 5.44
N ASN A 15 7.22 -17.21 5.27
CA ASN A 15 6.26 -16.73 4.29
C ASN A 15 6.75 -17.07 2.87
N PRO A 16 5.95 -17.75 2.03
CA PRO A 16 6.36 -18.15 0.68
C PRO A 16 6.88 -16.98 -0.18
N LYS A 17 6.23 -15.81 -0.12
CA LYS A 17 6.65 -14.61 -0.88
C LYS A 17 8.03 -14.10 -0.44
N ILE A 18 8.33 -14.22 0.85
CA ILE A 18 9.65 -13.85 1.40
C ILE A 18 10.69 -14.88 0.99
N LEU A 19 10.38 -16.17 1.08
CA LEU A 19 11.27 -17.24 0.66
C LEU A 19 11.62 -17.13 -0.83
N GLU A 20 10.66 -16.79 -1.69
CA GLU A 20 10.87 -16.53 -3.12
C GLU A 20 11.83 -15.37 -3.37
N LEU A 21 11.66 -14.24 -2.65
CA LEU A 21 12.60 -13.12 -2.75
C LEU A 21 14.02 -13.52 -2.34
N LEU A 22 14.15 -14.30 -1.27
CA LEU A 22 15.46 -14.74 -0.76
C LEU A 22 16.13 -15.72 -1.73
N ALA A 23 15.38 -16.63 -2.34
CA ALA A 23 15.88 -17.55 -3.37
C ALA A 23 16.50 -16.79 -4.57
N ASP A 24 15.91 -15.65 -4.92
CA ASP A 24 16.41 -14.73 -5.95
C ASP A 24 17.51 -13.77 -5.47
N ASN A 25 18.06 -13.96 -4.27
CA ASN A 25 19.01 -13.05 -3.62
C ASN A 25 18.49 -11.62 -3.37
N LYS A 26 17.18 -11.40 -3.36
CA LYS A 26 16.53 -10.10 -3.15
C LYS A 26 16.33 -9.77 -1.65
N HIS A 27 17.33 -10.05 -0.82
CA HIS A 27 17.32 -9.79 0.63
C HIS A 27 16.97 -8.33 0.98
N ARG A 28 17.46 -7.38 0.18
CA ARG A 28 17.17 -5.95 0.37
C ARG A 28 15.68 -5.64 0.19
N ALA A 29 14.97 -6.33 -0.72
CA ALA A 29 13.53 -6.16 -0.88
C ALA A 29 12.79 -6.64 0.37
N ALA A 30 13.13 -7.82 0.90
CA ALA A 30 12.55 -8.33 2.14
C ALA A 30 12.79 -7.38 3.33
N PHE A 31 14.01 -6.85 3.46
CA PHE A 31 14.33 -5.85 4.48
C PHE A 31 13.52 -4.55 4.29
N ALA A 32 13.43 -4.05 3.06
CA ALA A 32 12.64 -2.86 2.73
C ALA A 32 11.16 -3.03 3.05
N TRP A 33 10.60 -4.24 2.88
CA TRP A 33 9.22 -4.52 3.29
C TRP A 33 9.02 -4.35 4.80
N VAL A 34 9.93 -4.89 5.62
CA VAL A 34 9.87 -4.70 7.10
C VAL A 34 10.02 -3.21 7.46
N CYS A 35 10.97 -2.50 6.85
CA CYS A 35 11.11 -1.05 7.05
C CYS A 35 9.85 -0.28 6.64
N SER A 36 9.15 -0.73 5.59
CA SER A 36 7.93 -0.09 5.12
C SER A 36 6.79 -0.20 6.13
N LEU A 37 6.70 -1.31 6.87
CA LEU A 37 5.75 -1.44 7.96
C LEU A 37 6.02 -0.36 9.02
N ALA A 38 7.27 -0.25 9.46
CA ALA A 38 7.67 0.74 10.46
C ALA A 38 7.42 2.18 9.99
N TYR A 39 7.78 2.50 8.74
CA TYR A 39 7.48 3.80 8.14
C TYR A 39 5.99 4.10 8.15
N ALA A 40 5.17 3.19 7.61
CA ALA A 40 3.73 3.41 7.48
C ALA A 40 3.05 3.56 8.86
N GLY A 41 3.49 2.79 9.85
CA GLY A 41 3.05 2.93 11.23
C GLY A 41 3.42 4.28 11.82
N ALA A 42 4.72 4.63 11.80
CA ALA A 42 5.24 5.87 12.38
C ALA A 42 4.62 7.13 11.75
N HIS A 43 4.34 7.08 10.45
CA HIS A 43 3.74 8.20 9.71
C HIS A 43 2.21 8.15 9.63
N GLY A 44 1.56 7.10 10.16
CA GLY A 44 0.11 6.94 10.13
C GLY A 44 -0.48 6.92 8.73
N THR A 45 0.22 6.31 7.76
CA THR A 45 -0.16 6.34 6.33
C THR A 45 -1.05 5.17 5.91
N ASP A 46 -1.40 4.29 6.84
CA ASP A 46 -2.15 3.06 6.60
C ASP A 46 -1.61 2.21 5.45
N GLY A 47 -0.29 2.01 5.46
CA GLY A 47 0.39 1.20 4.46
C GLY A 47 0.75 1.97 3.20
N PHE A 48 0.36 3.24 3.03
CA PHE A 48 0.82 4.04 1.88
C PHE A 48 2.29 4.45 2.03
N ILE A 49 3.06 4.24 0.97
CA ILE A 49 4.49 4.53 0.85
C ILE A 49 4.69 5.50 -0.33
N PRO A 50 4.98 6.79 -0.09
CA PRO A 50 5.23 7.74 -1.18
C PRO A 50 6.56 7.42 -1.88
N THR A 51 6.70 7.78 -3.17
CA THR A 51 7.95 7.52 -3.93
C THR A 51 9.21 8.07 -3.24
N GLY A 52 9.09 9.22 -2.59
CA GLY A 52 10.19 9.84 -1.84
C GLY A 52 10.61 9.09 -0.57
N ALA A 53 9.84 8.10 -0.12
CA ALA A 53 10.16 7.31 1.07
C ALA A 53 11.21 6.22 0.82
N LEU A 54 11.44 5.79 -0.43
CA LEU A 54 12.33 4.65 -0.73
C LEU A 54 13.72 4.71 -0.08
N PRO A 55 14.42 5.87 -0.02
CA PRO A 55 15.70 5.95 0.67
C PRO A 55 15.62 5.62 2.16
N PHE A 56 14.53 6.01 2.83
CA PHE A 56 14.28 5.69 4.24
C PHE A 56 13.95 4.22 4.47
N LEU A 57 13.48 3.53 3.43
CA LEU A 57 13.22 2.09 3.45
C LEU A 57 14.45 1.27 3.05
N HIS A 58 15.60 1.92 2.83
CA HIS A 58 16.81 1.30 2.30
C HIS A 58 16.59 0.59 0.94
N ALA A 59 15.66 1.12 0.15
CA ALA A 59 15.21 0.55 -1.12
C ALA A 59 15.53 1.47 -2.30
N ARG A 60 15.61 0.89 -3.50
CA ARG A 60 15.58 1.60 -4.79
C ARG A 60 14.34 1.14 -5.56
N LYS A 61 14.15 1.69 -6.75
CA LYS A 61 13.03 1.29 -7.63
C LYS A 61 13.05 -0.22 -7.94
N ALA A 62 14.23 -0.84 -8.05
CA ALA A 62 14.35 -2.28 -8.31
C ALA A 62 13.73 -3.13 -7.19
N GLU A 63 13.98 -2.78 -5.93
CA GLU A 63 13.40 -3.47 -4.77
C GLU A 63 11.90 -3.19 -4.65
N ALA A 64 11.45 -1.97 -4.96
CA ALA A 64 10.03 -1.66 -5.03
C ALA A 64 9.32 -2.51 -6.11
N THR A 65 9.92 -2.65 -7.30
CA THR A 65 9.41 -3.52 -8.36
C THR A 65 9.33 -4.98 -7.89
N ALA A 66 10.39 -5.50 -7.27
CA ALA A 66 10.41 -6.86 -6.75
C ALA A 66 9.31 -7.10 -5.69
N LEU A 67 9.05 -6.13 -4.82
CA LEU A 67 7.97 -6.22 -3.82
C LEU A 67 6.58 -6.19 -4.45
N VAL A 68 6.40 -5.46 -5.55
CA VAL A 68 5.16 -5.48 -6.33
C VAL A 68 4.97 -6.82 -7.03
N GLU A 69 6.01 -7.33 -7.69
CA GLU A 69 5.98 -8.62 -8.37
C GLU A 69 5.70 -9.79 -7.41
N ALA A 70 6.27 -9.75 -6.20
CA ALA A 70 5.98 -10.70 -5.13
C ALA A 70 4.59 -10.51 -4.49
N GLY A 71 3.83 -9.48 -4.88
CA GLY A 71 2.52 -9.16 -4.32
C GLY A 71 2.56 -8.78 -2.84
N LEU A 72 3.68 -8.21 -2.37
CA LEU A 72 3.85 -7.67 -1.03
C LEU A 72 3.49 -6.17 -0.98
N TRP A 73 3.69 -5.47 -2.10
CA TRP A 73 3.20 -4.11 -2.33
C TRP A 73 2.26 -4.06 -3.54
N ASN A 74 1.38 -3.06 -3.58
CA ASN A 74 0.54 -2.70 -4.71
C ASN A 74 1.00 -1.35 -5.27
N THR A 75 0.94 -1.16 -6.59
CA THR A 75 1.20 0.15 -7.20
C THR A 75 0.00 1.07 -7.00
N CYS A 76 0.25 2.36 -6.75
CA CYS A 76 -0.80 3.37 -6.67
C CYS A 76 -0.27 4.74 -7.14
N GLN A 77 -1.15 5.73 -7.22
CA GLN A 77 -0.75 7.08 -7.58
C GLN A 77 0.20 7.66 -6.52
N GLY A 78 1.41 8.05 -6.95
CA GLY A 78 2.40 8.70 -6.09
C GLY A 78 3.27 7.75 -5.25
N GLY A 79 3.14 6.43 -5.43
CA GLY A 79 3.97 5.46 -4.73
C GLY A 79 3.38 4.05 -4.72
N TRP A 80 3.36 3.45 -3.54
CA TRP A 80 2.92 2.08 -3.31
C TRP A 80 2.06 1.96 -2.07
N GLU A 81 1.34 0.86 -1.94
CA GLU A 81 0.62 0.47 -0.74
C GLU A 81 1.06 -0.92 -0.28
N ILE A 82 1.25 -1.12 1.02
CA ILE A 82 1.52 -2.44 1.59
C ILE A 82 0.27 -3.31 1.42
N ASN A 83 0.43 -4.48 0.80
CA ASN A 83 -0.67 -5.41 0.58
C ASN A 83 -1.24 -5.89 1.92
N SER A 84 -2.57 -5.97 2.03
CA SER A 84 -3.27 -6.43 3.25
C SER A 84 -2.96 -5.67 4.54
N TRP A 85 -2.57 -4.39 4.48
CA TRP A 85 -2.28 -3.59 5.68
C TRP A 85 -3.40 -3.68 6.74
N LEU A 86 -4.67 -3.52 6.33
CA LEU A 86 -5.82 -3.50 7.24
C LEU A 86 -6.18 -4.86 7.83
N ASP A 87 -5.71 -5.96 7.24
CA ASP A 87 -5.98 -7.30 7.75
C ASP A 87 -5.12 -7.59 8.99
N PHE A 88 -3.95 -6.95 9.10
CA PHE A 88 -2.95 -7.23 10.14
C PHE A 88 -2.71 -6.04 11.08
N GLN A 89 -2.85 -4.81 10.59
CA GLN A 89 -2.57 -3.60 11.34
C GLN A 89 -3.87 -2.89 11.75
N GLN A 90 -3.79 -2.16 12.86
CA GLN A 90 -4.86 -1.23 13.21
C GLN A 90 -4.81 -0.06 12.23
N SER A 91 -5.95 0.28 11.62
CA SER A 91 -6.10 1.60 11.03
C SER A 91 -6.21 2.62 12.15
N ASN A 92 -5.74 3.84 11.88
CA ASN A 92 -5.99 4.95 12.78
C ASN A 92 -7.31 5.65 12.38
N HIS A 93 -8.03 6.20 13.36
CA HIS A 93 -9.33 6.85 13.14
C HIS A 93 -9.26 7.97 12.09
N GLU A 94 -8.16 8.72 12.05
CA GLU A 94 -7.94 9.79 11.06
C GLU A 94 -7.82 9.24 9.63
N THR A 95 -7.25 8.04 9.46
CA THR A 95 -7.12 7.40 8.15
C THR A 95 -8.40 6.68 7.74
N GLU A 96 -9.14 6.06 8.66
CA GLU A 96 -10.49 5.58 8.36
C GLU A 96 -11.36 6.73 7.87
N ASP A 97 -11.34 7.88 8.55
CA ASP A 97 -12.05 9.08 8.11
C ASP A 97 -11.55 9.57 6.74
N ARG A 98 -10.23 9.50 6.47
CA ARG A 98 -9.65 9.87 5.17
C ARG A 98 -10.07 8.88 4.07
N LYS A 99 -10.10 7.58 4.35
CA LYS A 99 -10.54 6.53 3.42
C LYS A 99 -12.01 6.65 3.11
N GLN A 100 -12.85 6.91 4.11
CA GLN A 100 -14.28 7.20 3.89
C GLN A 100 -14.44 8.41 2.96
N ARG A 101 -13.74 9.52 3.23
CA ARG A 101 -13.77 10.70 2.36
C ARG A 101 -13.28 10.42 0.93
N LEU A 102 -12.21 9.64 0.76
CA LEU A 102 -11.68 9.26 -0.56
C LEU A 102 -12.63 8.32 -1.31
N SER A 103 -13.20 7.32 -0.62
CA SER A 103 -14.18 6.38 -1.16
C SER A 103 -15.46 7.11 -1.61
N GLU A 104 -15.99 8.01 -0.78
CA GLU A 104 -17.13 8.84 -1.14
C GLU A 104 -16.85 9.71 -2.37
N ARG A 105 -15.67 10.34 -2.44
CA ARG A 105 -15.24 11.10 -3.61
C ARG A 105 -15.13 10.22 -4.85
N GLY A 106 -14.54 9.03 -4.72
CA GLY A 106 -14.45 8.04 -5.80
C GLY A 106 -15.82 7.59 -6.29
N ARG A 107 -16.74 7.27 -5.38
CA ARG A 107 -18.13 6.89 -5.70
C ARG A 107 -18.88 8.01 -6.41
N LYS A 108 -18.75 9.25 -5.93
CA LYS A 108 -19.34 10.44 -6.58
C LYS A 108 -18.76 10.67 -7.97
N ALA A 109 -17.44 10.55 -8.13
CA ALA A 109 -16.79 10.68 -9.43
C ALA A 109 -17.22 9.58 -10.41
N ALA A 110 -17.32 8.34 -9.95
CA ALA A 110 -17.81 7.22 -10.76
C ALA A 110 -19.27 7.42 -11.18
N ALA A 111 -20.15 7.80 -10.26
CA ALA A 111 -21.55 8.10 -10.54
C ALA A 111 -21.70 9.23 -11.57
N ALA A 112 -20.95 10.33 -11.42
CA ALA A 112 -20.96 11.43 -12.37
C ALA A 112 -20.47 11.02 -13.77
N ARG A 113 -19.47 10.12 -13.84
CA ARG A 113 -18.99 9.56 -15.12
C ARG A 113 -20.06 8.71 -15.79
N TRP A 114 -20.76 7.87 -15.04
CA TRP A 114 -21.82 6.99 -15.55
C TRP A 114 -23.05 7.80 -16.00
N GLU A 115 -23.44 8.81 -15.23
CA GLU A 115 -24.51 9.74 -15.60
C GLU A 115 -24.20 10.45 -16.92
N LYS A 116 -22.96 10.97 -17.07
CA LYS A 116 -22.51 11.62 -18.31
C LYS A 116 -22.47 10.64 -19.50
N GLN A 117 -22.16 9.36 -19.26
CA GLN A 117 -22.20 8.33 -20.29
C GLN A 117 -23.63 7.97 -20.69
N ARG A 118 -24.57 7.90 -19.73
CA ARG A 118 -25.99 7.65 -19.99
C ARG A 118 -26.62 8.78 -20.81
N ILE A 119 -26.42 10.03 -20.40
CA ILE A 119 -26.91 11.21 -21.14
C ILE A 119 -26.37 11.24 -22.59
N ARG A 120 -25.13 10.78 -22.81
CA ARG A 120 -24.54 10.71 -24.15
C ARG A 120 -25.08 9.54 -25.00
N ALA A 121 -25.58 8.49 -24.37
CA ALA A 121 -26.05 7.27 -25.03
C ALA A 121 -27.55 7.30 -25.38
N GLU A 122 -28.31 8.25 -24.83
CA GLU A 122 -29.73 8.42 -25.11
C GLU A 122 -29.92 9.43 -26.25
N PRO A 123 -30.49 9.04 -27.41
CA PRO A 123 -30.75 9.97 -28.51
C PRO A 123 -31.94 10.90 -28.18
N PRO A 124 -32.03 12.07 -28.82
CA PRO A 124 -33.08 13.06 -28.57
C PRO A 124 -34.49 12.57 -28.92
#